data_AF-A0A453CCA2-F1
#
_entry.id   AF-A0A453CCA2-F1
#
_cell.length_a   1.000
_cell.length_b   1.000
_cell.length_c   1.000
_cell.angle_alpha   90.00
_cell.angle_beta   90.00
_cell.angle_gamma   90.00
#
_symmetry.space_group_name_H-M   'P 1'
#
loop_
_entity.id
_entity.type
_entity.pdbx_description
1 polymer ?
#
loop_
_entity_poly.entity_id
_entity_poly.type
_entity_poly.pdbx_seq_one_letter_code
_entity_poly.pdbx_strand_id
1 'polypeptide(L)'
;HLEVQKHPHFNDSLRIAVESAFFRMDQMMMTEEGRRELSEYSPANNNANMNSTVKDMLLGCACVNMKRRPGAADVGSTACVAVIRGNQIIVGNAGDCRCVLSRNGQATVLTTDHKPSVPAERRRIENAGRSVVVTGGAGRIDGGIAVSRSIGKVISCMFVF
;
A
#
# COMPACT_ATOMS: atom_id res chain seq x y z
N HIS A 1 6.36 9.68 -15.02
CA HIS A 1 5.14 10.08 -14.29
C HIS A 1 5.02 11.61 -14.37
N LEU A 2 3.90 12.14 -14.84
CA LEU A 2 3.75 13.58 -15.13
C LEU A 2 3.93 14.45 -13.88
N GLU A 3 3.48 14.00 -12.70
CA GLU A 3 3.63 14.79 -11.46
C GLU A 3 5.09 14.86 -10.98
N VAL A 4 5.89 13.81 -11.24
CA VAL A 4 7.33 13.84 -10.94
C VAL A 4 8.02 14.87 -11.85
N GLN A 5 7.65 14.94 -13.14
CA GLN A 5 8.23 15.90 -14.08
C GLN A 5 7.86 17.36 -13.79
N LYS A 6 6.66 17.60 -13.24
CA LYS A 6 6.19 18.94 -12.86
C LYS A 6 6.74 19.41 -11.50
N HIS A 7 7.36 18.52 -10.72
CA HIS A 7 7.82 18.85 -9.38
C HIS A 7 8.93 19.92 -9.44
N PRO A 8 8.93 20.96 -8.58
CA PRO A 8 9.92 22.04 -8.63
C PRO A 8 11.38 21.54 -8.56
N HIS A 9 11.61 20.52 -7.73
CA HIS A 9 12.92 19.88 -7.57
C HIS A 9 13.21 18.77 -8.58
N PHE A 10 12.43 18.61 -9.66
CA PHE A 10 12.68 17.56 -10.66
C PHE A 10 14.06 17.66 -11.30
N ASN A 11 14.56 18.88 -11.51
CA ASN A 11 15.89 19.12 -12.07
C ASN A 11 16.99 19.05 -11.00
N ASP A 12 16.73 19.53 -9.78
CA ASP A 12 17.74 19.56 -8.72
C ASP A 12 17.93 18.20 -8.05
N SER A 13 16.82 17.57 -7.64
CA SER A 13 16.81 16.34 -6.84
C SER A 13 15.65 15.43 -7.25
N LEU A 14 15.96 14.46 -8.11
CA LEU A 14 15.02 13.40 -8.49
C LEU A 14 14.47 12.65 -7.28
N ARG A 15 15.28 12.50 -6.23
CA ARG A 15 14.85 11.89 -4.98
C ARG A 15 13.63 12.61 -4.45
N ILE A 16 13.76 13.91 -4.11
CA ILE A 16 12.67 14.71 -3.54
C ILE A 16 11.43 14.69 -4.43
N ALA A 17 11.60 14.79 -5.75
CA ALA A 17 10.47 14.73 -6.68
C ALA A 17 9.70 13.39 -6.62
N VAL A 18 10.42 12.28 -6.51
CA VAL A 18 9.81 10.95 -6.35
C VAL A 18 9.21 10.79 -4.96
N GLU A 19 9.87 11.28 -3.89
CA GLU A 19 9.33 11.21 -2.52
C GLU A 19 8.01 11.98 -2.41
N SER A 20 7.98 13.21 -2.90
CA SER A 20 6.78 14.04 -2.92
C SER A 20 5.64 13.41 -3.72
N ALA A 21 5.94 12.75 -4.86
CA ALA A 21 4.91 12.08 -5.65
C ALA A 21 4.27 10.90 -4.89
N PHE A 22 5.09 10.07 -4.23
CA PHE A 22 4.58 8.96 -3.41
C PHE A 22 3.73 9.46 -2.23
N PHE A 23 4.22 10.48 -1.52
CA PHE A 23 3.49 11.09 -0.41
C PHE A 23 2.19 11.73 -0.87
N ARG A 24 2.21 12.45 -1.99
CA ARG A 24 1.02 13.10 -2.56
C ARG A 24 -0.04 12.08 -2.95
N MET A 25 0.34 10.98 -3.61
CA MET A 25 -0.59 9.90 -3.95
C MET A 25 -1.26 9.34 -2.69
N ASP A 26 -0.46 9.07 -1.66
CA ASP A 26 -0.97 8.51 -0.40
C ASP A 26 -1.92 9.47 0.32
N GLN A 27 -1.59 10.77 0.37
CA GLN A 27 -2.48 11.81 0.90
C GLN A 27 -3.80 11.89 0.13
N MET A 28 -3.75 11.86 -1.22
CA MET A 28 -4.94 11.92 -2.06
C MET A 28 -5.88 10.74 -1.79
N MET A 29 -5.35 9.55 -1.52
CA MET A 29 -6.16 8.38 -1.14
C MET A 29 -6.75 8.45 0.27
N MET A 30 -6.23 9.34 1.12
CA MET A 30 -6.76 9.56 2.47
C MET A 30 -7.81 10.68 2.55
N THR A 31 -7.94 11.54 1.53
CA THR A 31 -8.96 12.60 1.56
C THR A 31 -10.37 12.05 1.44
N GLU A 32 -11.35 12.83 1.88
CA GLU A 32 -12.76 12.47 1.73
C GLU A 32 -13.14 12.34 0.25
N GLU A 33 -12.63 13.20 -0.62
CA GLU A 33 -12.89 13.10 -2.07
C GLU A 33 -12.29 11.82 -2.66
N GLY A 34 -11.04 11.50 -2.32
CA GLY A 34 -10.38 10.29 -2.81
C GLY A 34 -11.09 9.02 -2.32
N ARG A 35 -11.55 9.01 -1.07
CA ARG A 35 -12.39 7.91 -0.55
C ARG A 35 -13.74 7.82 -1.24
N ARG A 36 -14.37 8.96 -1.55
CA ARG A 36 -15.64 9.00 -2.28
C ARG A 36 -15.47 8.46 -3.70
N GLU A 37 -14.43 8.90 -4.42
CA GLU A 37 -14.09 8.40 -5.74
C GLU A 37 -13.83 6.88 -5.71
N LEU A 38 -13.06 6.39 -4.74
CA LEU A 38 -12.84 4.95 -4.56
C LEU A 38 -14.14 4.19 -4.19
N SER A 39 -15.08 4.82 -3.49
CA SER A 39 -16.34 4.18 -3.12
C SER A 39 -17.22 3.86 -4.35
N GLU A 40 -17.09 4.63 -5.43
CA GLU A 40 -17.79 4.38 -6.70
C GLU A 40 -17.34 3.08 -7.37
N TYR A 41 -16.09 2.68 -7.12
CA TYR A 41 -15.52 1.42 -7.63
C TYR A 41 -15.73 0.23 -6.70
N SER A 42 -16.33 0.45 -5.53
CA SER A 42 -16.67 -0.66 -4.64
C SER A 42 -17.83 -1.45 -5.23
N PRO A 43 -17.77 -2.79 -5.27
CA PRO A 43 -18.84 -3.59 -5.86
C PRO A 43 -20.16 -3.23 -5.19
N ALA A 44 -21.18 -2.94 -6.00
CA ALA A 44 -22.51 -2.60 -5.53
C ALA A 44 -22.93 -3.62 -4.46
N ASN A 45 -23.20 -3.12 -3.27
CA ASN A 45 -23.76 -3.98 -2.23
C ASN A 45 -25.19 -4.32 -2.69
N ASN A 46 -25.39 -5.51 -3.27
CA ASN A 46 -26.72 -6.01 -3.69
C ASN A 46 -27.75 -6.07 -2.52
N ASN A 47 -27.32 -5.70 -1.31
CA ASN A 47 -28.08 -5.63 -0.07
C ASN A 47 -28.57 -4.18 0.26
N ALA A 48 -28.56 -3.25 -0.71
CA ALA A 48 -29.17 -1.93 -0.49
C ALA A 48 -30.69 -2.04 -0.23
N ASN A 49 -31.35 -3.09 -0.75
CA ASN A 49 -32.79 -3.34 -0.64
C ASN A 49 -33.21 -4.35 0.46
N MET A 50 -32.30 -4.83 1.31
CA MET A 50 -32.68 -5.73 2.41
C MET A 50 -33.09 -4.90 3.62
N ASN A 51 -34.35 -5.09 4.02
CA ASN A 51 -35.02 -4.52 5.18
C ASN A 51 -34.20 -4.75 6.46
N SER A 52 -34.15 -3.73 7.31
CA SER A 52 -33.32 -3.68 8.53
C SER A 52 -33.50 -4.91 9.43
N THR A 53 -34.73 -5.41 9.55
CA THR A 53 -35.05 -6.62 10.32
C THR A 53 -34.34 -7.88 9.81
N VAL A 54 -34.20 -8.02 8.49
CA VAL A 54 -33.53 -9.17 7.85
C VAL A 54 -32.01 -9.04 8.01
N LYS A 55 -31.46 -7.82 7.93
CA LYS A 55 -30.05 -7.56 8.25
C LYS A 55 -29.71 -7.93 9.68
N ASP A 56 -30.54 -7.54 10.65
CA ASP A 56 -30.31 -7.83 12.07
C ASP A 56 -30.46 -9.34 12.38
N MET A 57 -31.42 -10.03 11.73
CA MET A 57 -31.55 -11.49 11.83
C MET A 57 -30.35 -12.25 11.25
N LEU A 58 -29.81 -11.82 10.09
CA LEU A 58 -28.64 -12.45 9.49
C LEU A 58 -27.33 -12.09 10.22
N LEU A 59 -27.18 -10.87 10.75
CA LEU A 59 -26.01 -10.50 11.57
C LEU A 59 -25.98 -11.24 12.92
N GLY A 60 -27.14 -11.58 13.47
CA GLY A 60 -27.27 -12.31 14.74
C GLY A 60 -26.98 -13.81 14.66
N CYS A 61 -27.02 -14.42 13.46
CA CYS A 61 -26.61 -15.82 13.32
C CYS A 61 -25.08 -15.90 13.22
N ALA A 62 -24.43 -16.54 14.19
CA ALA A 62 -23.01 -16.88 14.14
C ALA A 62 -22.62 -17.69 12.86
N CYS A 63 -23.63 -18.30 12.22
CA CYS A 63 -23.53 -19.05 10.97
C CYS A 63 -23.40 -18.17 9.71
N VAL A 64 -23.91 -16.93 9.72
CA VAL A 64 -23.84 -15.99 8.60
C VAL A 64 -22.87 -14.86 8.97
N ASN A 65 -21.58 -15.16 8.97
CA ASN A 65 -20.57 -14.12 9.04
C ASN A 65 -20.49 -13.42 7.67
N MET A 66 -21.42 -12.50 7.40
CA MET A 66 -21.45 -11.70 6.18
C MET A 66 -20.31 -10.68 6.22
N LYS A 67 -19.07 -11.15 6.01
CA LYS A 67 -17.90 -10.29 5.87
C LYS A 67 -18.15 -9.37 4.68
N ARG A 68 -18.33 -8.07 4.94
CA ARG A 68 -18.30 -7.04 3.89
C ARG A 68 -17.03 -7.26 3.08
N ARG A 69 -17.16 -7.41 1.75
CA ARG A 69 -15.98 -7.41 0.88
C ARG A 69 -15.32 -6.04 1.03
N PRO A 70 -14.01 -5.97 1.29
CA PRO A 70 -13.33 -4.69 1.40
C PRO A 70 -13.54 -3.91 0.10
N GLY A 71 -14.01 -2.67 0.22
CA GLY A 71 -14.18 -1.76 -0.90
C GLY A 71 -12.83 -1.26 -1.41
N ALA A 72 -12.84 -0.52 -2.52
CA ALA A 72 -11.59 0.03 -3.07
C ALA A 72 -10.89 0.99 -2.09
N ALA A 73 -11.65 1.61 -1.16
CA ALA A 73 -11.11 2.44 -0.08
C ALA A 73 -10.50 1.65 1.11
N ASP A 74 -10.77 0.34 1.20
CA ASP A 74 -10.29 -0.53 2.29
C ASP A 74 -9.01 -1.32 1.93
N VAL A 75 -8.62 -1.27 0.66
CA VAL A 75 -7.45 -1.96 0.10
C VAL A 75 -6.31 -0.97 -0.17
N GLY A 76 -5.10 -1.50 -0.30
CA GLY A 76 -3.93 -0.71 -0.70
C GLY A 76 -3.19 -1.41 -1.82
N SER A 77 -2.21 -0.73 -2.39
CA SER A 77 -1.42 -1.25 -3.50
C SER A 77 0.08 -1.15 -3.23
N THR A 78 0.84 -2.08 -3.78
CA THR A 78 2.30 -2.02 -3.81
C THR A 78 2.77 -1.20 -5.01
N ALA A 79 3.86 -0.44 -4.85
CA ALA A 79 4.45 0.30 -5.97
C ALA A 79 5.98 0.20 -5.97
N CYS A 80 6.56 -0.05 -7.14
CA CYS A 80 8.00 -0.01 -7.37
C CYS A 80 8.23 0.75 -8.69
N VAL A 81 8.82 1.93 -8.61
CA VAL A 81 8.94 2.87 -9.73
C VAL A 81 10.40 3.25 -9.93
N ALA A 82 10.94 2.95 -11.11
CA ALA A 82 12.26 3.40 -11.52
C ALA A 82 12.15 4.68 -12.37
N VAL A 83 12.93 5.70 -12.02
CA VAL A 83 13.06 6.96 -12.76
C VAL A 83 14.50 7.08 -13.25
N ILE A 84 14.65 7.29 -14.56
CA ILE A 84 15.94 7.42 -15.23
C ILE A 84 16.04 8.83 -15.80
N ARG A 85 17.12 9.55 -15.49
CA ARG A 85 17.41 10.87 -16.02
C ARG A 85 18.91 11.02 -16.26
N GLY A 86 19.31 11.15 -17.52
CA GLY A 86 20.72 11.14 -17.90
C GLY A 86 21.39 9.86 -17.41
N ASN A 87 22.45 9.99 -16.61
CA ASN A 87 23.18 8.86 -16.02
C ASN A 87 22.76 8.55 -14.57
N GLN A 88 21.57 8.97 -14.14
CA GLN A 88 21.05 8.74 -12.80
C GLN A 88 19.82 7.83 -12.87
N ILE A 89 19.78 6.85 -11.95
CA ILE A 89 18.63 5.96 -11.72
C ILE A 89 18.23 6.10 -10.26
N ILE A 90 16.96 6.40 -10.01
CA ILE A 90 16.34 6.42 -8.68
C ILE A 90 15.17 5.44 -8.68
N VAL A 91 15.00 4.68 -7.62
CA VAL A 91 13.90 3.73 -7.48
C VAL A 91 13.11 4.01 -6.20
N GLY A 92 11.83 4.34 -6.33
CA GLY A 92 10.91 4.44 -5.19
C GLY A 92 10.20 3.11 -4.97
N ASN A 93 10.24 2.58 -3.75
CA ASN A 93 9.54 1.33 -3.38
C ASN A 93 8.57 1.51 -2.22
N ALA A 94 7.38 0.93 -2.37
CA ALA A 94 6.32 0.84 -1.38
C ALA A 94 5.68 -0.54 -1.47
N GLY A 95 6.39 -1.58 -1.03
CA GLY A 95 5.85 -2.94 -0.98
C GLY A 95 6.94 -3.99 -0.94
N ASP A 96 6.56 -5.23 -1.23
CA ASP A 96 7.46 -6.36 -1.43
C ASP A 96 7.89 -6.55 -2.89
N CYS A 97 7.59 -5.58 -3.76
CA CYS A 97 8.16 -5.52 -5.11
C CYS A 97 9.68 -5.29 -5.06
N ARG A 98 10.38 -5.83 -6.06
CA ARG A 98 11.84 -5.75 -6.17
C ARG A 98 12.29 -5.20 -7.52
N CYS A 99 13.18 -4.20 -7.49
CA CYS A 99 13.89 -3.72 -8.66
C CYS A 99 15.30 -4.32 -8.71
N VAL A 100 15.67 -4.86 -9.88
CA VAL A 100 16.99 -5.44 -10.13
C VAL A 100 17.54 -4.82 -11.41
N LEU A 101 18.73 -4.24 -11.33
CA LEU A 101 19.47 -3.71 -12.47
C LEU A 101 20.45 -4.78 -12.97
N SER A 102 20.42 -5.08 -14.26
CA SER A 102 21.41 -5.94 -14.90
C SER A 102 22.36 -5.10 -15.75
N ARG A 103 23.67 -5.22 -15.49
CA ARG A 103 24.72 -4.55 -16.27
C ARG A 103 25.93 -5.47 -16.43
N ASN A 104 26.38 -5.66 -17.67
CA ASN A 104 27.53 -6.52 -18.00
C ASN A 104 27.40 -7.95 -17.45
N GLY A 105 26.19 -8.52 -17.50
CA GLY A 105 25.92 -9.86 -16.95
C GLY A 105 25.82 -9.93 -15.42
N GLN A 106 26.04 -8.82 -14.70
CA GLN A 106 25.87 -8.75 -13.25
C GLN A 106 24.51 -8.19 -12.88
N ALA A 107 23.78 -8.89 -12.00
CA ALA A 107 22.54 -8.41 -11.40
C ALA A 107 22.81 -7.72 -10.06
N THR A 108 22.24 -6.53 -9.88
CA THR A 108 22.31 -5.72 -8.65
C THR A 108 20.91 -5.35 -8.21
N VAL A 109 20.55 -5.70 -6.97
CA VAL A 109 19.26 -5.34 -6.38
C VAL A 109 19.29 -3.86 -6.00
N LEU A 110 18.29 -3.09 -6.45
CA LEU A 110 18.17 -1.65 -6.17
C LEU A 110 17.19 -1.32 -5.04
N THR A 111 16.34 -2.27 -4.62
CA THR A 111 15.34 -2.04 -3.57
C THR A 111 15.37 -3.12 -2.49
N THR A 112 14.90 -2.77 -1.30
CA THR A 112 14.67 -3.75 -0.23
C THR A 112 13.18 -4.07 -0.16
N ASP A 113 12.82 -5.36 -0.09
CA ASP A 113 11.43 -5.77 0.09
C ASP A 113 10.91 -5.34 1.46
N HIS A 114 9.73 -4.73 1.51
CA HIS A 114 9.09 -4.31 2.75
C HIS A 114 8.17 -5.40 3.30
N LYS A 115 8.77 -6.34 4.04
CA LYS A 115 8.07 -7.48 4.66
C LYS A 115 8.00 -7.31 6.18
N PRO A 116 6.88 -7.70 6.83
CA PRO A 116 6.76 -7.67 8.29
C PRO A 116 7.80 -8.52 9.04
N SER A 117 8.41 -9.50 8.37
CA SER A 117 9.48 -10.32 8.94
C SER A 117 10.84 -9.60 9.01
N VAL A 118 11.03 -8.50 8.28
CA VAL A 118 12.28 -7.72 8.33
C VAL A 118 12.40 -7.06 9.71
N PRO A 119 13.51 -7.22 10.45
CA PRO A 119 13.61 -6.75 11.84
C PRO A 119 13.35 -5.25 12.04
N ALA A 120 13.71 -4.42 11.06
CA ALA A 120 13.45 -2.98 11.11
C ALA A 120 11.95 -2.68 10.91
N GLU A 121 11.31 -3.35 9.96
CA GLU A 121 9.87 -3.19 9.70
C GLU A 121 9.03 -3.76 10.83
N ARG A 122 9.41 -4.91 11.38
CA ARG A 122 8.78 -5.50 12.56
C ARG A 122 8.75 -4.53 13.73
N ARG A 123 9.90 -3.95 14.08
CA ARG A 123 10.01 -2.93 15.14
C ARG A 123 9.13 -1.72 14.85
N ARG A 124 9.10 -1.24 13.61
CA ARG A 124 8.23 -0.12 13.19
C ARG A 124 6.74 -0.46 13.39
N ILE A 125 6.32 -1.67 13.02
CA ILE A 125 4.93 -2.16 13.14
C ILE A 125 4.54 -2.30 14.62
N GLU A 126 5.41 -2.92 15.43
CA GLU A 126 5.18 -3.13 16.86
C GLU A 126 5.14 -1.81 17.63
N ASN A 127 6.04 -0.87 17.31
CA ASN A 127 6.02 0.50 17.88
C ASN A 127 4.76 1.28 17.50
N ALA A 128 4.12 0.94 16.38
CA ALA A 128 2.83 1.50 15.97
C ALA A 128 1.62 0.81 16.65
N GLY A 129 1.86 -0.09 17.62
CA GLY A 129 0.82 -0.78 18.38
C GLY A 129 0.18 -1.97 17.66
N ARG A 130 0.83 -2.50 16.62
CA ARG A 130 0.34 -3.66 15.85
C ARG A 130 1.18 -4.90 16.09
N SER A 131 0.64 -6.07 15.77
CA SER A 131 1.34 -7.34 15.94
C SER A 131 1.83 -7.89 14.60
N VAL A 132 2.97 -8.58 14.63
CA VAL A 132 3.43 -9.41 13.50
C VAL A 132 3.28 -10.87 13.90
N VAL A 133 2.36 -11.56 13.23
CA VAL A 133 2.08 -12.99 13.44
C VAL A 133 2.63 -13.79 12.27
N VAL A 134 3.28 -14.91 12.53
CA VAL A 134 3.75 -15.81 11.47
C VAL A 134 2.66 -16.83 11.15
N THR A 135 2.13 -16.77 9.93
CA THR A 135 1.10 -17.70 9.44
C THR A 135 1.54 -18.27 8.10
N GLY A 136 1.60 -19.60 7.99
CA GLY A 136 2.02 -20.27 6.76
C GLY A 136 3.44 -19.94 6.32
N GLY A 137 4.35 -19.71 7.28
CA GLY A 137 5.75 -19.36 7.01
C GLY A 137 6.01 -17.90 6.62
N ALA A 138 4.99 -17.05 6.57
CA ALA A 138 5.13 -15.62 6.27
C ALA A 138 4.71 -14.75 7.46
N GLY A 139 5.46 -13.68 7.72
CA GLY A 139 5.08 -12.65 8.69
C GLY A 139 3.90 -11.84 8.17
N ARG A 140 2.86 -11.69 8.98
CA ARG A 140 1.64 -10.95 8.66
C ARG A 140 1.28 -9.95 9.76
N ILE A 141 0.97 -8.73 9.37
CA ILE A 141 0.45 -7.70 10.29
C ILE A 141 -0.96 -8.10 10.71
N ASP A 142 -1.15 -8.30 12.01
CA ASP A 142 -2.37 -8.79 12.67
C ASP A 142 -3.00 -10.01 11.98
N GLY A 143 -2.14 -10.88 11.44
CA GLY A 143 -2.55 -12.11 10.74
C GLY A 143 -3.11 -11.93 9.33
N GLY A 144 -3.27 -10.68 8.83
CA GLY A 144 -3.90 -10.40 7.54
C GLY A 144 -2.91 -10.05 6.43
N ILE A 145 -2.01 -9.09 6.67
CA ILE A 145 -1.26 -8.39 5.60
C ILE A 145 0.20 -8.83 5.57
N ALA A 146 0.69 -9.33 4.43
CA ALA A 146 2.06 -9.84 4.28
C ALA A 146 3.09 -8.78 3.84
N VAL A 147 2.67 -7.53 3.63
CA VAL A 147 3.51 -6.38 3.29
C VAL A 147 3.52 -5.37 4.44
N SER A 148 4.65 -4.71 4.67
CA SER A 148 4.78 -3.71 5.74
C SER A 148 4.58 -2.28 5.26
N ARG A 149 4.70 -2.02 3.96
CA ARG A 149 4.54 -0.70 3.33
C ARG A 149 3.66 -0.84 2.09
N SER A 150 2.71 0.07 1.90
CA SER A 150 1.81 0.08 0.74
C SER A 150 1.17 1.46 0.61
N ILE A 151 0.82 1.84 -0.61
CA ILE A 151 0.11 3.07 -0.89
C ILE A 151 -1.39 2.88 -0.57
N GLY A 152 -2.02 3.89 0.04
CA GLY A 152 -3.47 3.97 0.23
C GLY A 152 -4.02 3.18 1.42
N LYS A 153 -3.20 2.34 2.07
CA LYS A 153 -3.59 1.60 3.28
C LYS A 153 -3.06 2.32 4.52
N VAL A 154 -3.97 2.81 5.35
CA VAL A 154 -3.72 3.56 6.61
C VAL A 154 -2.70 2.88 7.54
N ILE A 155 -2.55 1.56 7.42
CA ILE A 155 -1.71 0.71 8.28
C ILE A 155 -0.21 0.78 7.87
N SER A 156 0.11 1.33 6.70
CA SER A 156 1.33 1.00 5.96
C SER A 156 2.12 2.21 5.46
N CYS A 157 2.11 3.34 6.16
CA CYS A 157 2.80 4.54 5.69
C CYS A 157 4.22 4.67 6.27
N MET A 158 5.21 4.34 5.43
CA MET A 158 6.56 4.91 5.43
C MET A 158 7.20 4.51 4.09
N PHE A 159 7.81 5.42 3.34
CA PHE A 159 8.49 5.10 2.07
C PHE A 159 10.00 4.87 2.29
N VAL A 160 10.66 4.05 1.45
CA VAL A 160 12.13 3.97 1.38
C VAL A 160 12.53 4.30 -0.04
N PHE A 161 13.51 5.20 -0.16
CA PHE A 161 14.10 5.70 -1.41
C PHE A 161 15.61 5.46 -1.40
#